data_AF-A0A9W6KTT1-F1
#
_entry.id   AF-A0A9W6KTT1-F1
#
_cell.length_a   1.000
_cell.length_b   1.000
_cell.length_c   1.000
_cell.angle_alpha   90.00
_cell.angle_beta   90.00
_cell.angle_gamma   90.00
#
_symmetry.space_group_name_H-M   'P 1'
#
loop_
_entity.id
_entity.type
_entity.pdbx_description
1 polymer ?
#
loop_
_entity_poly.entity_id
_entity_poly.type
_entity_poly.pdbx_seq_one_letter_code
_entity_poly.pdbx_strand_id
1 'polypeptide(L)'
;MSEHVRVAVVGGGPAGLTAAAALAGRVGGPVLVLEREAAAGGIPRHSDHGGYGLRDLHRVRSGPAYARSLVARSRAAGARVETEAMVTGWAGERALEVTSPRGRRTVTADAIVLATGARERARPARWIAGDRPAGVYTTGQLQQLVHLHHRPVGRRAVVVGAELVSWSAVLTLRAAGCRTVLLTTELDRPELRLPIRPVRTRTRVAAIHGTGRVSTVELEDLRTGRRTRVECDTVVLTGDWVPDHELARAAGLTLDPGTLGPRVDAALRTSRPGVFAAGNLLHPVDTADVAALDGRHVAAAVQQWLAGGVAAAGPGLEVVAEPPLLWVAPQLIHPGGPPPPRGRLLLWTAEHRRFPLVTAAQDGRVVGSARLPWPAAPGRMFRVPYSLVRGADPGGGPVHLTL
;
A
#
# COMPACT_ATOMS: atom_id res chain seq x y z
N MET A 1 -0.29 32.48 2.03
CA MET A 1 -1.77 32.39 2.03
C MET A 1 -2.19 31.18 2.84
N SER A 2 -3.19 31.32 3.70
CA SER A 2 -3.78 30.22 4.48
C SER A 2 -5.18 29.91 3.96
N GLU A 3 -5.53 28.63 3.93
CA GLU A 3 -6.88 28.16 3.65
C GLU A 3 -7.32 27.22 4.77
N HIS A 4 -8.56 27.33 5.21
CA HIS A 4 -9.17 26.41 6.17
C HIS A 4 -10.20 25.52 5.48
N VAL A 5 -10.19 24.22 5.80
CA VAL A 5 -11.16 23.23 5.31
C VAL A 5 -11.65 22.34 6.45
N ARG A 6 -12.81 21.72 6.29
CA ARG A 6 -13.35 20.80 7.31
C ARG A 6 -12.53 19.51 7.37
N VAL A 7 -12.19 18.97 6.21
CA VAL A 7 -11.32 17.78 6.09
C VAL A 7 -10.31 17.97 4.97
N ALA A 8 -9.03 17.73 5.28
CA ALA A 8 -7.99 17.57 4.27
C ALA A 8 -7.65 16.08 4.09
N VAL A 9 -7.64 15.62 2.84
CA VAL A 9 -7.24 14.26 2.46
C VAL A 9 -5.95 14.35 1.64
N VAL A 10 -4.90 13.71 2.12
CA VAL A 10 -3.58 13.73 1.48
C VAL A 10 -3.41 12.47 0.64
N GLY A 11 -3.48 12.62 -0.69
CA GLY A 11 -3.41 11.55 -1.67
C GLY A 11 -4.73 11.35 -2.41
N GLY A 12 -4.72 11.53 -3.73
CA GLY A 12 -5.86 11.31 -4.63
C GLY A 12 -5.94 9.89 -5.18
N GLY A 13 -5.48 8.89 -4.42
CA GLY A 13 -5.64 7.47 -4.75
C GLY A 13 -7.01 6.90 -4.38
N PRO A 14 -7.23 5.58 -4.57
CA PRO A 14 -8.52 4.95 -4.27
C PRO A 14 -9.03 5.17 -2.83
N ALA A 15 -8.15 5.08 -1.83
CA ALA A 15 -8.49 5.34 -0.43
C ALA A 15 -8.94 6.79 -0.23
N GLY A 16 -8.10 7.76 -0.61
CA GLY A 16 -8.38 9.18 -0.41
C GLY A 16 -9.63 9.67 -1.16
N LEU A 17 -9.78 9.29 -2.44
CA LEU A 17 -10.96 9.67 -3.23
C LEU A 17 -12.25 9.09 -2.66
N THR A 18 -12.21 7.85 -2.14
CA THR A 18 -13.39 7.21 -1.54
C THR A 18 -13.71 7.80 -0.18
N ALA A 19 -12.71 8.11 0.64
CA ALA A 19 -12.90 8.84 1.89
C ALA A 19 -13.52 10.22 1.64
N ALA A 20 -12.98 10.98 0.69
CA ALA A 20 -13.50 12.28 0.32
C ALA A 20 -14.95 12.20 -0.18
N ALA A 21 -15.29 11.21 -1.01
CA ALA A 21 -16.67 10.99 -1.48
C ALA A 21 -17.65 10.62 -0.34
N ALA A 22 -17.17 9.90 0.68
CA ALA A 22 -17.97 9.53 1.84
C ALA A 22 -18.18 10.71 2.81
N LEU A 23 -17.24 11.64 2.87
CA LEU A 23 -17.28 12.80 3.79
C LEU A 23 -17.94 14.03 3.18
N ALA A 24 -17.74 14.28 1.88
CA ALA A 24 -18.28 15.45 1.21
C ALA A 24 -19.82 15.49 1.31
N GLY A 25 -20.36 16.68 1.60
CA GLY A 25 -21.78 16.90 1.87
C GLY A 25 -22.29 16.39 3.22
N ARG A 26 -21.47 15.71 4.04
CA ARG A 26 -21.87 15.13 5.34
C ARG A 26 -21.20 15.74 6.57
N VAL A 27 -20.12 16.50 6.39
CA VAL A 27 -19.29 17.01 7.50
C VAL A 27 -19.49 18.49 7.83
N GLY A 28 -20.43 19.17 7.16
CA GLY A 28 -20.73 20.59 7.41
C GLY A 28 -19.62 21.56 6.98
N GLY A 29 -18.85 21.23 5.93
CA GLY A 29 -17.82 22.13 5.41
C GLY A 29 -16.98 21.50 4.28
N PRO A 30 -15.96 22.23 3.77
CA PRO A 30 -15.18 21.81 2.61
C PRO A 30 -14.36 20.54 2.86
N VAL A 31 -14.40 19.61 1.90
CA VAL A 31 -13.51 18.45 1.85
C VAL A 31 -12.52 18.65 0.70
N LEU A 32 -11.23 18.71 1.02
CA LEU A 32 -10.15 18.96 0.07
C LEU A 32 -9.27 17.72 -0.08
N VAL A 33 -9.14 17.22 -1.31
CA VAL A 33 -8.15 16.21 -1.68
C VAL A 33 -6.95 16.90 -2.30
N LEU A 34 -5.76 16.67 -1.74
CA LEU A 34 -4.49 17.14 -2.25
C LEU A 34 -3.77 15.97 -2.96
N GLU A 35 -3.60 16.09 -4.27
CA GLU A 35 -2.92 15.11 -5.12
C GLU A 35 -1.67 15.72 -5.73
N ARG A 36 -0.52 15.08 -5.52
CA ARG A 36 0.78 15.56 -6.02
C ARG A 36 0.92 15.45 -7.53
N GLU A 37 0.25 14.48 -8.14
CA GLU A 37 0.31 14.21 -9.57
C GLU A 37 -0.60 15.13 -10.39
N ALA A 38 -0.34 15.24 -11.70
CA ALA A 38 -1.18 16.00 -12.64
C ALA A 38 -2.61 15.45 -12.77
N ALA A 39 -2.86 14.21 -12.35
CA ALA A 39 -4.18 13.61 -12.34
C ALA A 39 -4.39 12.71 -11.12
N ALA A 40 -5.54 12.84 -10.48
CA ALA A 40 -5.99 11.97 -9.40
C ALA A 40 -6.42 10.60 -9.91
N GLY A 41 -6.34 9.60 -9.04
CA GLY A 41 -6.69 8.20 -9.29
C GLY A 41 -5.63 7.20 -8.83
N GLY A 42 -4.45 7.67 -8.38
CA GLY A 42 -3.35 6.83 -7.90
C GLY A 42 -2.77 5.90 -8.98
N ILE A 43 -2.14 4.81 -8.54
CA ILE A 43 -1.54 3.76 -9.39
C ILE A 43 -2.50 3.15 -10.42
N PRO A 44 -3.80 2.90 -10.15
CA PRO A 44 -4.71 2.35 -11.15
C PRO A 44 -4.72 3.10 -12.48
N ARG A 45 -4.40 4.41 -12.51
CA ARG A 45 -4.24 5.17 -13.77
C ARG A 45 -3.21 4.57 -14.72
N HIS A 46 -2.19 3.90 -14.17
CA HIS A 46 -1.04 3.39 -14.90
C HIS A 46 -1.22 1.91 -15.29
N SER A 47 -2.18 1.21 -14.69
CA SER A 47 -2.33 -0.24 -14.83
C SER A 47 -3.39 -0.60 -15.88
N ASP A 48 -2.98 -0.69 -17.15
CA ASP A 48 -3.90 -0.98 -18.27
C ASP A 48 -4.21 -2.48 -18.42
N HIS A 49 -4.86 -3.03 -17.38
CA HIS A 49 -5.44 -4.36 -17.38
C HIS A 49 -6.69 -4.41 -16.49
N GLY A 50 -7.47 -5.49 -16.61
CA GLY A 50 -8.67 -5.72 -15.80
C GLY A 50 -8.37 -6.09 -14.35
N GLY A 51 -9.43 -6.30 -13.56
CA GLY A 51 -9.35 -6.74 -12.16
C GLY A 51 -9.64 -5.66 -11.11
N TYR A 52 -9.95 -4.43 -11.54
CA TYR A 52 -10.28 -3.32 -10.65
C TYR A 52 -11.79 -3.21 -10.43
N GLY A 53 -12.21 -2.72 -9.27
CA GLY A 53 -13.63 -2.40 -8.97
C GLY A 53 -14.49 -3.57 -8.48
N LEU A 54 -13.93 -4.78 -8.34
CA LEU A 54 -14.71 -5.97 -8.01
C LEU A 54 -15.35 -5.90 -6.61
N ARG A 55 -14.60 -5.47 -5.59
CA ARG A 55 -15.09 -5.50 -4.20
C ARG A 55 -15.85 -4.26 -3.77
N ASP A 56 -15.50 -3.09 -4.31
CA ASP A 56 -16.02 -1.79 -3.87
C ASP A 56 -17.11 -1.22 -4.79
N LEU A 57 -17.00 -1.47 -6.10
CA LEU A 57 -17.97 -1.05 -7.12
C LEU A 57 -18.82 -2.21 -7.67
N HIS A 58 -18.52 -3.46 -7.28
CA HIS A 58 -19.16 -4.67 -7.79
C HIS A 58 -19.15 -4.79 -9.32
N ARG A 59 -18.11 -4.24 -9.97
CA ARG A 59 -17.95 -4.24 -11.43
C ARG A 59 -16.48 -4.31 -11.80
N VAL A 60 -16.13 -5.24 -12.69
CA VAL A 60 -14.77 -5.33 -13.23
C VAL A 60 -14.52 -4.18 -14.20
N ARG A 61 -13.43 -3.46 -14.01
CA ARG A 61 -12.96 -2.35 -14.85
C ARG A 61 -11.46 -2.50 -15.13
N SER A 62 -10.99 -1.81 -16.17
CA SER A 62 -9.56 -1.52 -16.29
C SER A 62 -9.13 -0.54 -15.19
N GLY A 63 -7.84 -0.51 -14.87
CA GLY A 63 -7.27 0.44 -13.92
C GLY A 63 -7.64 1.91 -14.23
N PRO A 64 -7.41 2.41 -15.46
CA PRO A 64 -7.74 3.79 -15.82
C PRO A 64 -9.23 4.11 -15.72
N ALA A 65 -10.10 3.18 -16.11
CA ALA A 65 -11.55 3.36 -16.00
C ALA A 65 -12.02 3.36 -14.54
N TYR A 66 -11.39 2.56 -13.68
CA TYR A 66 -11.63 2.56 -12.24
C TYR A 66 -11.20 3.89 -11.59
N ALA A 67 -9.99 4.36 -11.89
CA ALA A 67 -9.47 5.65 -11.40
C ALA A 67 -10.41 6.81 -11.75
N ARG A 68 -10.80 6.94 -13.03
CA ARG A 68 -11.74 8.00 -13.48
C ARG A 68 -13.08 7.91 -12.76
N SER A 69 -13.60 6.70 -12.54
CA SER A 69 -14.84 6.49 -11.81
C SER A 69 -14.77 6.99 -10.37
N LEU A 70 -13.66 6.77 -9.65
CA LEU A 70 -13.50 7.25 -8.28
C LEU A 70 -13.37 8.78 -8.23
N VAL A 71 -12.62 9.38 -9.15
CA VAL A 71 -12.49 10.84 -9.26
C VAL A 71 -13.84 11.49 -9.52
N ALA A 72 -14.61 10.95 -10.49
CA ALA A 72 -15.93 11.46 -10.82
C ALA A 72 -16.88 11.38 -9.62
N ARG A 73 -16.90 10.26 -8.90
CA ARG A 73 -17.72 10.08 -7.69
C ARG A 73 -17.34 11.04 -6.57
N SER A 74 -16.04 11.26 -6.35
CA SER A 74 -15.54 12.18 -5.33
C SER A 74 -15.96 13.62 -5.62
N ARG A 75 -15.79 14.07 -6.88
CA ARG A 75 -16.24 15.40 -7.33
C ARG A 75 -17.75 15.55 -7.28
N ALA A 76 -18.50 14.56 -7.74
CA ALA A 76 -19.97 14.56 -7.71
C ALA A 76 -20.54 14.63 -6.28
N ALA A 77 -19.82 14.09 -5.29
CA ALA A 77 -20.19 14.22 -3.88
C ALA A 77 -19.88 15.61 -3.29
N GLY A 78 -19.21 16.49 -4.04
CA GLY A 78 -18.84 17.84 -3.60
C GLY A 78 -17.42 17.98 -3.03
N ALA A 79 -16.57 16.95 -3.12
CA ALA A 79 -15.17 17.08 -2.72
C ALA A 79 -14.40 17.91 -3.75
N ARG A 80 -13.56 18.84 -3.28
CA ARG A 80 -12.63 19.58 -4.13
C ARG A 80 -11.35 18.77 -4.29
N VAL A 81 -11.02 18.38 -5.51
CA VAL A 81 -9.79 17.63 -5.83
C VAL A 81 -8.79 18.55 -6.51
N GLU A 82 -7.70 18.87 -5.81
CA GLU A 82 -6.61 19.70 -6.29
C GLU A 82 -5.40 18.83 -6.67
N THR A 83 -5.10 18.79 -7.96
CA THR A 83 -3.94 18.10 -8.54
C THR A 83 -2.73 19.01 -8.56
N GLU A 84 -1.55 18.43 -8.77
CA GLU A 84 -0.26 19.16 -8.71
C GLU A 84 -0.07 19.90 -7.38
N ALA A 85 -0.70 19.42 -6.31
CA ALA A 85 -0.65 19.97 -4.97
C ALA A 85 -0.01 18.95 -4.03
N MET A 86 1.30 19.10 -3.85
CA MET A 86 2.08 18.23 -2.98
C MET A 86 2.08 18.75 -1.56
N VAL A 87 1.66 17.92 -0.61
CA VAL A 87 1.88 18.18 0.82
C VAL A 87 3.34 17.87 1.13
N THR A 88 4.10 18.90 1.52
CA THR A 88 5.55 18.80 1.75
C THR A 88 5.92 18.71 3.22
N GLY A 89 5.00 19.04 4.12
CA GLY A 89 5.27 19.09 5.55
C GLY A 89 4.06 19.48 6.38
N TRP A 90 4.32 19.75 7.66
CA TRP A 90 3.34 20.16 8.65
C TRP A 90 3.65 21.57 9.13
N ALA A 91 2.62 22.40 9.26
CA ALA A 91 2.70 23.75 9.81
C ALA A 91 2.06 23.86 11.21
N GLY A 92 1.73 22.73 11.83
CA GLY A 92 1.04 22.63 13.11
C GLY A 92 0.39 21.26 13.31
N GLU A 93 -0.43 21.10 14.35
CA GLU A 93 -1.04 19.81 14.69
C GLU A 93 -1.96 19.26 13.58
N ARG A 94 -2.77 20.15 13.01
CA ARG A 94 -3.69 19.86 11.89
C ARG A 94 -3.57 20.90 10.78
N ALA A 95 -2.32 21.28 10.48
CA ALA A 95 -1.98 22.21 9.41
C ALA A 95 -0.92 21.63 8.51
N LEU A 96 -1.13 21.70 7.19
CA LEU A 96 -0.30 21.11 6.16
C LEU A 96 0.37 22.20 5.33
N GLU A 97 1.66 22.01 5.03
CA GLU A 97 2.35 22.81 4.03
C GLU A 97 2.13 22.21 2.64
N VAL A 98 1.63 23.01 1.71
CA VAL A 98 1.32 22.59 0.34
C VAL A 98 2.13 23.39 -0.65
N THR A 99 2.79 22.71 -1.56
CA THR A 99 3.47 23.29 -2.72
C THR A 99 2.73 22.91 -3.99
N SER A 100 2.43 23.90 -4.82
CA SER A 100 1.69 23.73 -6.08
C SER A 100 2.15 24.76 -7.13
N PRO A 101 1.71 24.68 -8.40
CA PRO A 101 1.92 25.74 -9.39
C PRO A 101 1.42 27.12 -8.95
N ARG A 102 0.50 27.19 -7.97
CA ARG A 102 0.02 28.45 -7.37
C ARG A 102 0.94 28.99 -6.26
N GLY A 103 2.08 28.35 -6.03
CA GLY A 103 3.02 28.66 -4.97
C GLY A 103 2.82 27.84 -3.70
N ARG A 104 3.47 28.29 -2.61
CA ARG A 104 3.42 27.67 -1.28
C ARG A 104 2.25 28.24 -0.47
N ARG A 105 1.49 27.36 0.18
CA ARG A 105 0.37 27.74 1.05
C ARG A 105 0.21 26.79 2.22
N THR A 106 -0.49 27.25 3.25
CA THR A 106 -0.85 26.42 4.40
C THR A 106 -2.33 26.05 4.32
N VAL A 107 -2.64 24.77 4.51
CA VAL A 107 -4.01 24.26 4.65
C VAL A 107 -4.22 23.82 6.09
N THR A 108 -5.10 24.49 6.83
CA THR A 108 -5.56 24.05 8.15
C THR A 108 -6.82 23.21 8.02
N ALA A 109 -6.98 22.20 8.86
CA ALA A 109 -8.17 21.34 8.85
C ALA A 109 -8.62 20.91 10.24
N ASP A 110 -9.91 20.60 10.38
CA ASP A 110 -10.45 20.02 11.61
C ASP A 110 -10.12 18.52 11.72
N ALA A 111 -9.96 17.85 10.58
CA ALA A 111 -9.46 16.48 10.47
C ALA A 111 -8.57 16.29 9.23
N ILE A 112 -7.58 15.41 9.34
CA ILE A 112 -6.67 15.04 8.25
C ILE A 112 -6.70 13.54 8.02
N VAL A 113 -6.84 13.11 6.77
CA VAL A 113 -6.71 11.71 6.35
C VAL A 113 -5.47 11.54 5.50
N LEU A 114 -4.48 10.79 5.98
CA LEU A 114 -3.29 10.40 5.22
C LEU A 114 -3.61 9.16 4.37
N ALA A 115 -3.59 9.32 3.05
CA ALA A 115 -3.88 8.26 2.07
C ALA A 115 -2.79 8.23 0.97
N THR A 116 -1.54 8.41 1.37
CA THR A 116 -0.37 8.58 0.50
C THR A 116 0.08 7.31 -0.21
N GLY A 117 -0.42 6.14 0.21
CA GLY A 117 -0.16 4.86 -0.44
C GLY A 117 1.24 4.30 -0.14
N ALA A 118 1.82 3.61 -1.12
CA ALA A 118 3.11 2.94 -1.01
C ALA A 118 3.87 2.98 -2.34
N ARG A 119 5.18 2.76 -2.28
CA ARG A 119 6.10 2.73 -3.41
C ARG A 119 6.95 1.46 -3.39
N GLU A 120 7.31 0.94 -4.56
CA GLU A 120 8.32 -0.11 -4.68
C GLU A 120 9.68 0.45 -4.30
N ARG A 121 10.48 -0.32 -3.54
CA ARG A 121 11.88 0.03 -3.33
C ARG A 121 12.63 -0.03 -4.65
N ALA A 122 13.14 1.12 -5.07
CA ALA A 122 14.03 1.22 -6.21
C ALA A 122 15.39 0.56 -5.92
N ARG A 123 16.21 0.40 -6.97
CA ARG A 123 17.52 -0.24 -6.89
C ARG A 123 18.39 0.22 -5.70
N PRO A 124 18.54 1.52 -5.40
CA PRO A 124 19.41 1.95 -4.29
C PRO A 124 18.91 1.46 -2.93
N ALA A 125 17.59 1.42 -2.73
CA ALA A 125 16.98 0.91 -1.49
C ALA A 125 17.12 -0.61 -1.32
N ARG A 126 17.43 -1.34 -2.40
CA ARG A 126 17.68 -2.79 -2.40
C ARG A 126 19.16 -3.16 -2.38
N TRP A 127 20.06 -2.18 -2.33
CA TRP A 127 21.52 -2.40 -2.28
C TRP A 127 22.08 -3.25 -3.44
N ILE A 128 21.44 -3.19 -4.61
CA ILE A 128 21.88 -3.94 -5.80
C ILE A 128 23.08 -3.23 -6.45
N ALA A 129 24.23 -3.90 -6.48
CA ALA A 129 25.50 -3.37 -6.97
C ALA A 129 25.59 -3.21 -8.50
N GLY A 130 26.72 -2.71 -9.01
CA GLY A 130 27.05 -2.60 -10.43
C GLY A 130 26.94 -1.19 -11.02
N ASP A 131 26.94 -1.09 -12.35
CA ASP A 131 26.94 0.16 -13.13
C ASP A 131 25.61 0.92 -13.01
N ARG A 132 25.52 2.17 -13.47
CA ARG A 132 24.27 2.98 -13.45
C ARG A 132 23.67 3.25 -14.84
N PRO A 133 23.35 2.22 -15.64
CA PRO A 133 22.79 2.41 -16.97
C PRO A 133 21.30 2.77 -16.95
N ALA A 134 20.79 3.26 -18.09
CA ALA A 134 19.36 3.30 -18.37
C ALA A 134 18.77 1.88 -18.50
N GLY A 135 17.45 1.76 -18.32
CA GLY A 135 16.74 0.48 -18.46
C GLY A 135 16.44 -0.23 -17.13
N VAL A 136 16.66 0.41 -15.98
CA VAL A 136 16.24 -0.11 -14.67
C VAL A 136 15.00 0.66 -14.21
N TYR A 137 13.91 -0.04 -13.94
CA TYR A 137 12.61 0.53 -13.59
C TYR A 137 11.99 -0.18 -12.38
N THR A 138 11.11 0.51 -11.64
CA THR A 138 10.09 -0.19 -10.83
C THR A 138 8.85 -0.50 -11.68
N THR A 139 7.92 -1.35 -11.21
CA THR A 139 6.68 -1.62 -11.96
C THR A 139 5.89 -0.35 -12.18
N GLY A 140 5.71 0.48 -11.15
CA GLY A 140 4.99 1.75 -11.27
C GLY A 140 5.63 2.70 -12.28
N GLN A 141 6.97 2.81 -12.29
CA GLN A 141 7.69 3.64 -13.26
C GLN A 141 7.55 3.10 -14.69
N LEU A 142 7.69 1.79 -14.88
CA LEU A 142 7.50 1.13 -16.17
C LEU A 142 6.11 1.43 -16.73
N GLN A 143 5.07 1.30 -15.90
CA GLN A 143 3.68 1.55 -16.29
C GLN A 143 3.43 3.00 -16.68
N GLN A 144 3.95 3.96 -15.92
CA GLN A 144 3.85 5.38 -16.28
C GLN A 144 4.51 5.64 -17.65
N LEU A 145 5.72 5.11 -17.84
CA LEU A 145 6.50 5.31 -19.06
C LEU A 145 5.76 4.77 -20.30
N VAL A 146 5.19 3.58 -20.20
CA VAL A 146 4.51 2.89 -21.31
C VAL A 146 3.08 3.41 -21.52
N HIS A 147 2.27 3.46 -20.48
CA HIS A 147 0.84 3.71 -20.61
C HIS A 147 0.45 5.19 -20.55
N LEU A 148 1.22 6.04 -19.87
CA LEU A 148 0.93 7.49 -19.83
C LEU A 148 1.78 8.29 -20.81
N HIS A 149 3.05 7.94 -20.95
CA HIS A 149 4.00 8.72 -21.76
C HIS A 149 4.31 8.10 -23.12
N HIS A 150 3.78 6.90 -23.40
CA HIS A 150 3.96 6.18 -24.68
C HIS A 150 5.44 6.10 -25.12
N ARG A 151 6.35 5.96 -24.16
CA ARG A 151 7.79 5.88 -24.43
C ARG A 151 8.22 4.43 -24.61
N PRO A 152 9.20 4.17 -25.49
CA PRO A 152 9.74 2.84 -25.68
C PRO A 152 10.54 2.40 -24.45
N VAL A 153 10.57 1.09 -24.25
CA VAL A 153 11.47 0.40 -23.32
C VAL A 153 12.45 -0.47 -24.11
N GLY A 154 13.31 -1.24 -23.44
CA GLY A 154 14.19 -2.19 -24.13
C GLY A 154 13.44 -3.37 -24.73
N ARG A 155 14.17 -4.36 -25.24
CA ARG A 155 13.63 -5.54 -25.95
C ARG A 155 13.65 -6.80 -25.11
N ARG A 156 14.50 -6.90 -24.09
CA ARG A 156 14.71 -8.10 -23.26
C ARG A 156 14.75 -7.71 -21.80
N ALA A 157 13.77 -8.15 -21.02
CA ALA A 157 13.63 -7.77 -19.62
C ALA A 157 13.85 -8.93 -18.63
N VAL A 158 14.59 -8.65 -17.56
CA VAL A 158 14.57 -9.44 -16.33
C VAL A 158 13.64 -8.76 -15.32
N VAL A 159 12.72 -9.52 -14.73
CA VAL A 159 11.82 -9.03 -13.67
C VAL A 159 12.25 -9.62 -12.34
N VAL A 160 12.50 -8.76 -11.35
CA VAL A 160 12.94 -9.12 -10.00
C VAL A 160 11.74 -9.11 -9.07
N GLY A 161 11.21 -10.30 -8.80
CA GLY A 161 10.02 -10.61 -8.02
C GLY A 161 9.10 -11.54 -8.80
N ALA A 162 8.34 -12.37 -8.08
CA ALA A 162 7.42 -13.36 -8.66
C ALA A 162 6.06 -13.37 -7.95
N GLU A 163 5.66 -12.20 -7.45
CA GLU A 163 4.41 -11.93 -6.77
C GLU A 163 3.31 -11.56 -7.79
N LEU A 164 2.06 -11.45 -7.36
CA LEU A 164 0.92 -11.07 -8.22
C LEU A 164 1.18 -9.78 -9.02
N VAL A 165 1.83 -8.79 -8.42
CA VAL A 165 2.17 -7.52 -9.08
C VAL A 165 3.21 -7.68 -10.19
N SER A 166 4.09 -8.68 -10.13
CA SER A 166 5.04 -8.99 -11.20
C SER A 166 4.33 -9.29 -12.52
N TRP A 167 3.09 -9.78 -12.46
CA TRP A 167 2.27 -9.98 -13.65
C TRP A 167 1.94 -8.67 -14.36
N SER A 168 1.67 -7.62 -13.59
CA SER A 168 1.41 -6.29 -14.12
C SER A 168 2.63 -5.72 -14.86
N ALA A 169 3.84 -5.95 -14.34
CA ALA A 169 5.08 -5.65 -15.05
C ALA A 169 5.23 -6.43 -16.37
N VAL A 170 4.98 -7.74 -16.35
CA VAL A 170 5.07 -8.61 -17.55
C VAL A 170 4.06 -8.18 -18.63
N LEU A 171 2.82 -7.88 -18.25
CA LEU A 171 1.80 -7.38 -19.20
C LEU A 171 2.22 -6.03 -19.82
N THR A 172 2.77 -5.14 -18.99
CA THR A 172 3.26 -3.83 -19.45
C THR A 172 4.42 -3.96 -20.42
N LEU A 173 5.39 -4.84 -20.10
CA LEU A 173 6.52 -5.15 -21.00
C LEU A 173 6.03 -5.72 -22.33
N ARG A 174 5.05 -6.64 -22.31
CA ARG A 174 4.44 -7.20 -23.52
C ARG A 174 3.77 -6.13 -24.37
N ALA A 175 3.01 -5.23 -23.76
CA ALA A 175 2.36 -4.11 -24.45
C ALA A 175 3.39 -3.18 -25.13
N ALA A 176 4.57 -3.02 -24.52
CA ALA A 176 5.66 -2.23 -25.07
C ALA A 176 6.60 -2.99 -26.03
N GLY A 177 6.27 -4.23 -26.40
CA GLY A 177 7.10 -5.06 -27.29
C GLY A 177 8.40 -5.60 -26.64
N CYS A 178 8.52 -5.53 -25.31
CA CYS A 178 9.65 -6.05 -24.57
C CYS A 178 9.41 -7.49 -24.10
N ARG A 179 10.30 -8.41 -24.48
CA ARG A 179 10.23 -9.81 -24.07
C ARG A 179 10.78 -9.99 -22.65
N THR A 180 9.94 -10.41 -21.71
CA THR A 180 10.42 -10.93 -20.42
C THR A 180 11.21 -12.22 -20.64
N VAL A 181 12.52 -12.20 -20.39
CA VAL A 181 13.42 -13.37 -20.55
C VAL A 181 13.52 -14.20 -19.27
N LEU A 182 13.29 -13.59 -18.11
CA LEU A 182 13.38 -14.26 -16.81
C LEU A 182 12.59 -13.50 -15.74
N LEU A 183 11.91 -14.24 -14.87
CA LEU A 183 11.52 -13.77 -13.54
C LEU A 183 12.46 -14.40 -12.50
N THR A 184 12.86 -13.64 -11.49
CA THR A 184 13.73 -14.11 -10.41
C THR A 184 13.15 -13.71 -9.06
N THR A 185 13.16 -14.60 -8.07
CA THR A 185 12.70 -14.31 -6.70
C THR A 185 13.61 -14.99 -5.69
N GLU A 186 13.75 -14.37 -4.52
CA GLU A 186 14.47 -14.93 -3.38
C GLU A 186 13.67 -16.03 -2.67
N LEU A 187 12.34 -16.04 -2.87
CA LEU A 187 11.45 -17.05 -2.31
C LEU A 187 11.76 -18.44 -2.87
N ASP A 188 11.42 -19.48 -2.11
CA ASP A 188 11.60 -20.87 -2.51
C ASP A 188 10.70 -21.29 -3.68
N ARG A 189 9.60 -20.58 -3.86
CA ARG A 189 8.57 -20.77 -4.88
C ARG A 189 8.01 -19.41 -5.32
N PRO A 190 7.53 -19.28 -6.56
CA PRO A 190 6.74 -18.11 -6.95
C PRO A 190 5.35 -18.13 -6.31
N GLU A 191 4.76 -16.96 -6.09
CA GLU A 191 3.35 -16.85 -5.67
C GLU A 191 2.42 -17.41 -6.75
N LEU A 192 2.72 -17.08 -8.01
CA LEU A 192 1.98 -17.54 -9.18
C LEU A 192 2.89 -18.35 -10.10
N ARG A 193 2.55 -19.61 -10.34
CA ARG A 193 3.22 -20.45 -11.34
C ARG A 193 2.73 -20.07 -12.74
N LEU A 194 3.59 -19.41 -13.51
CA LEU A 194 3.30 -19.04 -14.90
C LEU A 194 3.79 -20.13 -15.84
N PRO A 195 2.93 -20.73 -16.68
CA PRO A 195 3.33 -21.83 -17.57
C PRO A 195 4.27 -21.42 -18.72
N ILE A 196 4.49 -20.11 -18.94
CA ILE A 196 5.04 -19.59 -20.22
C ILE A 196 6.41 -18.89 -20.06
N ARG A 197 6.93 -18.75 -18.83
CA ARG A 197 8.19 -18.01 -18.58
C ARG A 197 9.05 -18.70 -17.53
N PRO A 198 10.39 -18.75 -17.71
CA PRO A 198 11.26 -19.30 -16.69
C PRO A 198 11.21 -18.42 -15.45
N VAL A 199 11.02 -19.05 -14.30
CA VAL A 199 11.13 -18.42 -12.97
C VAL A 199 12.28 -19.08 -12.25
N ARG A 200 13.27 -18.30 -11.82
CA ARG A 200 14.33 -18.75 -10.91
C ARG A 200 13.97 -18.38 -9.49
N THR A 201 13.94 -19.38 -8.61
CA THR A 201 13.63 -19.24 -7.18
C THR A 201 14.90 -19.39 -6.35
N ARG A 202 14.89 -18.85 -5.14
CA ARG A 202 16.08 -18.73 -4.28
C ARG A 202 17.25 -18.08 -5.00
N THR A 203 16.95 -17.00 -5.74
CA THR A 203 17.94 -16.23 -6.50
C THR A 203 17.72 -14.75 -6.27
N ARG A 204 18.82 -13.99 -6.10
CA ARG A 204 18.79 -12.53 -6.01
C ARG A 204 19.62 -11.90 -7.13
N VAL A 205 19.33 -10.63 -7.44
CA VAL A 205 20.20 -9.83 -8.31
C VAL A 205 21.38 -9.31 -7.49
N ALA A 206 22.58 -9.76 -7.81
CA ALA A 206 23.81 -9.31 -7.14
C ALA A 206 24.33 -8.00 -7.77
N ALA A 207 24.30 -7.90 -9.10
CA ALA A 207 24.77 -6.71 -9.80
C ALA A 207 24.04 -6.49 -11.14
N ILE A 208 23.99 -5.24 -11.59
CA ILE A 208 23.48 -4.83 -12.90
C ILE A 208 24.63 -4.16 -13.67
N HIS A 209 24.88 -4.58 -14.90
CA HIS A 209 25.97 -4.11 -15.73
C HIS A 209 25.48 -3.44 -17.01
N GLY A 210 26.24 -2.46 -17.50
CA GLY A 210 26.03 -1.84 -18.80
C GLY A 210 26.54 -0.41 -18.89
N THR A 211 26.97 -0.02 -20.11
CA THR A 211 27.38 1.35 -20.45
C THR A 211 26.24 2.01 -21.22
N GLY A 212 25.68 3.09 -20.69
CA GLY A 212 24.51 3.77 -21.26
C GLY A 212 23.18 3.05 -21.04
N ARG A 213 23.09 1.74 -21.35
CA ARG A 213 21.93 0.88 -21.10
C ARG A 213 22.36 -0.45 -20.48
N VAL A 214 21.46 -1.09 -19.71
CA VAL A 214 21.68 -2.44 -19.19
C VAL A 214 22.10 -3.35 -20.34
N SER A 215 23.10 -4.20 -20.11
CA SER A 215 23.51 -5.26 -21.02
C SER A 215 23.42 -6.64 -20.35
N THR A 216 23.59 -6.70 -19.02
CA THR A 216 23.63 -7.95 -18.27
C THR A 216 23.19 -7.76 -16.83
N VAL A 217 22.50 -8.75 -16.28
CA VAL A 217 22.21 -8.89 -14.86
C VAL A 217 22.96 -10.10 -14.31
N GLU A 218 23.63 -9.91 -13.18
CA GLU A 218 24.27 -10.98 -12.43
C GLU A 218 23.31 -11.48 -11.33
N LEU A 219 23.03 -12.77 -11.36
CA LEU A 219 22.16 -13.47 -10.41
C LEU A 219 22.97 -14.40 -9.53
N GLU A 220 22.72 -14.35 -8.23
CA GLU A 220 23.31 -15.24 -7.24
C GLU A 220 22.26 -16.27 -6.79
N ASP A 221 22.61 -17.56 -6.85
CA ASP A 221 21.82 -18.63 -6.25
C ASP A 221 22.07 -18.66 -4.74
N LEU A 222 21.03 -18.44 -3.95
CA LEU A 222 21.09 -18.29 -2.49
C LEU A 222 21.44 -19.59 -1.75
N ARG A 223 21.40 -20.75 -2.44
CA ARG A 223 21.79 -22.04 -1.84
C ARG A 223 23.28 -22.31 -2.00
N THR A 224 23.85 -21.88 -3.13
CA THR A 224 25.21 -22.25 -3.55
C THR A 224 26.19 -21.07 -3.56
N GLY A 225 25.70 -19.84 -3.50
CA GLY A 225 26.49 -18.62 -3.74
C GLY A 225 26.95 -18.45 -5.19
N ARG A 226 26.63 -19.40 -6.09
CA ARG A 226 27.07 -19.36 -7.49
C ARG A 226 26.41 -18.21 -8.23
N ARG A 227 27.23 -17.43 -8.93
CA ARG A 227 26.79 -16.31 -9.76
C ARG A 227 26.65 -16.72 -11.22
N THR A 228 25.59 -16.25 -11.87
CA THR A 228 25.32 -16.47 -13.30
C THR A 228 24.89 -15.18 -13.96
N ARG A 229 25.24 -15.00 -15.24
CA ARG A 229 24.89 -13.80 -16.01
C ARG A 229 23.69 -14.06 -16.90
N VAL A 230 22.81 -13.06 -17.01
CA VAL A 230 21.63 -13.07 -17.89
C VAL A 230 21.65 -11.81 -18.74
N GLU A 231 21.79 -11.98 -20.05
CA GLU A 231 21.71 -10.88 -21.00
C GLU A 231 20.30 -10.31 -21.11
N CYS A 232 20.19 -9.01 -20.86
CA CYS A 232 18.97 -8.24 -20.96
C CYS A 232 19.31 -6.75 -21.10
N ASP A 233 18.35 -5.95 -21.57
CA ASP A 233 18.50 -4.50 -21.73
C ASP A 233 17.53 -3.69 -20.89
N THR A 234 16.76 -4.40 -20.06
CA THR A 234 15.74 -3.88 -19.17
C THR A 234 15.68 -4.72 -17.89
N VAL A 235 15.60 -4.05 -16.73
CA VAL A 235 15.39 -4.68 -15.41
C VAL A 235 14.19 -4.03 -14.75
N VAL A 236 13.23 -4.82 -14.30
CA VAL A 236 12.06 -4.34 -13.57
C VAL A 236 12.12 -4.86 -12.14
N LEU A 237 12.23 -3.96 -11.18
CA LEU A 237 12.20 -4.27 -9.76
C LEU A 237 10.75 -4.19 -9.27
N THR A 238 10.20 -5.32 -8.84
CA THR A 238 8.84 -5.45 -8.35
C THR A 238 8.83 -6.00 -6.92
N GLY A 239 7.70 -5.91 -6.22
CA GLY A 239 7.64 -6.29 -4.80
C GLY A 239 8.41 -5.31 -3.89
N ASP A 240 8.73 -5.76 -2.67
CA ASP A 240 9.52 -5.03 -1.66
C ASP A 240 9.08 -3.56 -1.51
N TRP A 241 7.89 -3.39 -0.95
CA TRP A 241 7.19 -2.12 -0.89
C TRP A 241 7.48 -1.40 0.41
N VAL A 242 7.54 -0.08 0.33
CA VAL A 242 7.61 0.81 1.49
C VAL A 242 6.42 1.76 1.44
N PRO A 243 5.67 1.93 2.53
CA PRO A 243 4.64 2.96 2.60
C PRO A 243 5.20 4.34 2.32
N ASP A 244 4.41 5.25 1.75
CA ASP A 244 4.80 6.64 1.63
C ASP A 244 4.55 7.38 2.96
N HIS A 245 5.33 7.00 3.97
CA HIS A 245 5.12 7.33 5.38
C HIS A 245 5.88 8.58 5.85
N GLU A 246 6.51 9.34 4.95
CA GLU A 246 7.35 10.48 5.36
C GLU A 246 6.54 11.57 6.08
N LEU A 247 5.31 11.82 5.67
CA LEU A 247 4.42 12.76 6.37
C LEU A 247 4.02 12.23 7.76
N ALA A 248 3.81 10.92 7.90
CA ALA A 248 3.53 10.30 9.20
C ALA A 248 4.76 10.41 10.13
N ARG A 249 5.96 10.13 9.60
CA ARG A 249 7.23 10.25 10.31
C ARG A 249 7.51 11.69 10.74
N ALA A 250 7.34 12.66 9.84
CA ALA A 250 7.53 14.09 10.11
C ALA A 250 6.52 14.63 11.14
N ALA A 251 5.33 14.04 11.24
CA ALA A 251 4.36 14.33 12.29
C ALA A 251 4.68 13.63 13.63
N GLY A 252 5.74 12.84 13.73
CA GLY A 252 6.02 12.06 14.94
C GLY A 252 4.89 11.07 15.29
N LEU A 253 4.16 10.58 14.27
CA LEU A 253 3.19 9.50 14.49
C LEU A 253 3.94 8.23 14.92
N THR A 254 3.32 7.42 15.77
CA THR A 254 3.88 6.12 16.14
C THR A 254 3.87 5.23 14.90
N LEU A 255 5.05 4.83 14.44
CA LEU A 255 5.18 3.93 13.29
C LEU A 255 5.27 2.48 13.76
N ASP A 256 4.75 1.58 12.96
CA ASP A 256 4.92 0.14 13.14
C ASP A 256 6.25 -0.30 12.51
N PRO A 257 7.15 -0.97 13.25
CA PRO A 257 8.46 -1.35 12.72
C PRO A 257 8.39 -2.39 11.60
N GLY A 258 7.29 -3.17 11.51
CA GLY A 258 7.11 -4.19 10.48
C GLY A 258 6.61 -3.62 9.15
N THR A 259 5.49 -2.91 9.16
CA THR A 259 4.93 -2.26 7.96
C THR A 259 5.67 -0.98 7.56
N LEU A 260 6.33 -0.32 8.52
CA LEU A 260 6.87 1.05 8.43
C LEU A 260 5.79 2.15 8.28
N GLY A 261 4.51 1.77 8.28
CA GLY A 261 3.39 2.70 8.24
C GLY A 261 3.04 3.25 9.63
N PRO A 262 2.17 4.27 9.72
CA PRO A 262 1.64 4.70 11.01
C PRO A 262 0.79 3.58 11.64
N ARG A 263 0.98 3.38 12.94
CA ARG A 263 0.10 2.51 13.73
C ARG A 263 -1.30 3.10 13.77
N VAL A 264 -2.29 2.23 13.64
CA VAL A 264 -3.70 2.64 13.73
C VAL A 264 -4.54 1.68 14.57
N ASP A 265 -5.64 2.22 15.09
CA ASP A 265 -6.74 1.43 15.64
C ASP A 265 -7.65 0.85 14.54
N ALA A 266 -8.62 0.03 14.94
CA ALA A 266 -9.63 -0.53 14.03
C ALA A 266 -10.53 0.52 13.37
N ALA A 267 -10.61 1.74 13.88
CA ALA A 267 -11.29 2.87 13.27
C ALA A 267 -10.36 3.70 12.36
N LEU A 268 -9.11 3.26 12.17
CA LEU A 268 -8.07 3.90 11.37
C LEU A 268 -7.58 5.25 11.93
N ARG A 269 -7.67 5.44 13.24
CA ARG A 269 -7.11 6.58 13.98
C ARG A 269 -5.62 6.38 14.22
N THR A 270 -4.83 7.44 14.06
CA THR A 270 -3.39 7.43 14.38
C THR A 270 -3.17 7.84 15.84
N SER A 271 -1.90 7.88 16.27
CA SER A 271 -1.51 8.40 17.60
C SER A 271 -1.75 9.90 17.78
N ARG A 272 -2.06 10.66 16.72
CA ARG A 272 -2.34 12.10 16.80
C ARG A 272 -3.85 12.37 16.66
N PRO A 273 -4.48 13.07 17.63
CA PRO A 273 -5.89 13.42 17.57
C PRO A 273 -6.28 14.22 16.31
N GLY A 274 -7.34 13.76 15.64
CA GLY A 274 -7.83 14.35 14.38
C GLY A 274 -6.98 14.00 13.15
N VAL A 275 -5.98 13.12 13.28
CA VAL A 275 -5.22 12.57 12.15
C VAL A 275 -5.53 11.06 12.00
N PHE A 276 -5.91 10.69 10.79
CA PHE A 276 -6.29 9.34 10.39
C PHE A 276 -5.39 8.88 9.25
N ALA A 277 -5.29 7.58 9.02
CA ALA A 277 -4.53 7.03 7.90
C ALA A 277 -5.30 5.88 7.22
N ALA A 278 -5.17 5.71 5.90
CA ALA A 278 -5.95 4.71 5.18
C ALA A 278 -5.24 4.15 3.93
N GLY A 279 -5.69 2.96 3.49
CA GLY A 279 -5.20 2.29 2.30
C GLY A 279 -3.77 1.75 2.45
N ASN A 280 -3.06 1.66 1.32
CA ASN A 280 -1.73 1.05 1.26
C ASN A 280 -0.63 1.80 2.03
N LEU A 281 -0.93 2.96 2.64
CA LEU A 281 -0.07 3.56 3.66
C LEU A 281 0.05 2.67 4.91
N LEU A 282 -1.01 1.92 5.24
CA LEU A 282 -1.09 1.06 6.42
C LEU A 282 -0.67 -0.38 6.14
N HIS A 283 -0.97 -0.87 4.95
CA HIS A 283 -0.73 -2.23 4.52
C HIS A 283 -0.29 -2.21 3.05
N PRO A 284 1.01 -2.02 2.78
CA PRO A 284 1.47 -1.93 1.41
C PRO A 284 1.08 -3.22 0.64
N VAL A 285 0.83 -3.08 -0.66
CA VAL A 285 0.53 -4.21 -1.59
C VAL A 285 -0.91 -4.76 -1.54
N ASP A 286 -1.88 -4.10 -0.90
CA ASP A 286 -3.28 -4.49 -1.15
C ASP A 286 -3.82 -3.93 -2.49
N THR A 287 -4.82 -4.62 -3.02
CA THR A 287 -5.56 -4.29 -4.24
C THR A 287 -6.34 -2.98 -4.08
N ALA A 288 -6.49 -2.25 -5.19
CA ALA A 288 -7.02 -0.89 -5.19
C ALA A 288 -8.47 -0.78 -4.70
N ASP A 289 -9.26 -1.83 -4.83
CA ASP A 289 -10.63 -1.93 -4.31
C ASP A 289 -10.65 -2.10 -2.78
N VAL A 290 -9.65 -2.79 -2.20
CA VAL A 290 -9.44 -2.80 -0.75
C VAL A 290 -9.11 -1.41 -0.23
N ALA A 291 -8.14 -0.74 -0.85
CA ALA A 291 -7.76 0.59 -0.41
C ALA A 291 -8.95 1.57 -0.45
N ALA A 292 -9.81 1.46 -1.47
CA ALA A 292 -11.06 2.21 -1.53
C ALA A 292 -12.02 1.89 -0.37
N LEU A 293 -12.15 0.61 0.01
CA LEU A 293 -12.96 0.20 1.16
C LEU A 293 -12.41 0.75 2.49
N ASP A 294 -11.09 0.85 2.66
CA ASP A 294 -10.51 1.52 3.84
C ASP A 294 -10.84 3.01 3.85
N GLY A 295 -10.81 3.65 2.67
CA GLY A 295 -11.25 5.03 2.50
C GLY A 295 -12.72 5.25 2.92
N ARG A 296 -13.60 4.29 2.59
CA ARG A 296 -14.99 4.34 3.06
C ARG A 296 -15.08 4.13 4.58
N HIS A 297 -14.26 3.23 5.12
CA HIS A 297 -14.26 2.88 6.54
C HIS A 297 -13.83 4.05 7.43
N VAL A 298 -12.72 4.73 7.08
CA VAL A 298 -12.19 5.85 7.88
C VAL A 298 -13.17 7.03 7.99
N ALA A 299 -14.08 7.18 7.02
CA ALA A 299 -15.03 8.29 7.00
C ALA A 299 -15.95 8.31 8.25
N ALA A 300 -16.34 7.15 8.78
CA ALA A 300 -17.15 7.08 9.99
C ALA A 300 -16.40 7.63 11.21
N ALA A 301 -15.11 7.30 11.35
CA ALA A 301 -14.28 7.76 12.45
C ALA A 301 -14.02 9.28 12.36
N VAL A 302 -13.83 9.80 11.14
CA VAL A 302 -13.70 11.25 10.89
C VAL A 302 -15.00 11.97 11.26
N GLN A 303 -16.17 11.44 10.86
CA GLN A 303 -17.47 12.04 11.21
C GLN A 303 -17.70 12.08 12.73
N GLN A 304 -17.38 10.99 13.43
CA GLN A 304 -17.48 10.94 14.90
C GLN A 304 -16.60 12.00 15.57
N TRP A 305 -15.34 12.11 15.14
CA TRP A 305 -14.42 13.14 15.61
C TRP A 305 -14.97 14.56 15.42
N LEU A 306 -15.49 14.84 14.22
CA LEU A 306 -16.03 16.16 13.88
C LEU A 306 -17.35 16.50 14.62
N ALA A 307 -18.09 15.50 15.09
CA ALA A 307 -19.31 15.67 15.88
C ALA A 307 -19.04 15.90 17.38
N GLY A 308 -17.77 16.01 17.79
CA GLY A 308 -17.40 16.07 19.22
C GLY A 308 -17.56 14.74 19.95
N GLY A 309 -17.87 13.67 19.21
CA GLY A 309 -18.03 12.32 19.72
C GLY A 309 -16.69 11.61 19.78
N VAL A 310 -16.15 11.54 21.01
CA VAL A 310 -15.01 10.72 21.46
C VAL A 310 -13.69 11.52 21.61
N ALA A 311 -13.35 11.78 22.89
CA ALA A 311 -12.00 12.01 23.39
C ALA A 311 -11.03 10.97 22.82
N ALA A 312 -9.74 11.29 22.66
CA ALA A 312 -8.71 10.36 22.19
C ALA A 312 -9.03 8.94 22.69
N ALA A 313 -9.27 8.00 21.76
CA ALA A 313 -9.54 6.61 22.14
C ALA A 313 -8.46 6.23 23.17
N GLY A 314 -8.87 5.72 24.33
CA GLY A 314 -7.93 5.35 25.40
C GLY A 314 -6.87 4.37 24.87
N PRO A 315 -5.88 3.94 25.67
CA PRO A 315 -4.86 3.02 25.18
C PRO A 315 -5.53 1.80 24.51
N GLY A 316 -5.30 1.65 23.20
CA GLY A 316 -5.82 0.50 22.45
C GLY A 316 -5.09 -0.75 22.86
N LEU A 317 -5.78 -1.88 22.84
CA LEU A 317 -5.17 -3.18 23.04
C LEU A 317 -4.27 -3.50 21.86
N GLU A 318 -2.99 -3.75 22.13
CA GLU A 318 -2.01 -4.06 21.10
C GLU A 318 -2.23 -5.46 20.52
N VAL A 319 -2.16 -5.56 19.20
CA VAL A 319 -2.14 -6.84 18.47
C VAL A 319 -0.75 -7.02 17.88
N VAL A 320 -0.09 -8.09 18.26
CA VAL A 320 1.29 -8.42 17.87
C VAL A 320 1.27 -9.60 16.91
N ALA A 321 2.03 -9.51 15.83
CA ALA A 321 2.27 -10.62 14.92
C ALA A 321 3.56 -11.35 15.35
N GLU A 322 3.44 -12.62 15.72
CA GLU A 322 4.59 -13.45 16.07
C GLU A 322 5.18 -14.16 14.84
N PRO A 323 6.50 -14.36 14.77
CA PRO A 323 7.12 -15.12 13.69
C PRO A 323 6.43 -16.47 13.46
N PRO A 324 6.15 -16.86 12.20
CA PRO A 324 6.64 -16.27 10.95
C PRO A 324 5.74 -15.15 10.38
N LEU A 325 4.77 -14.63 11.15
CA LEU A 325 4.04 -13.42 10.78
C LEU A 325 4.97 -12.22 11.02
N LEU A 326 5.03 -11.30 10.05
CA LEU A 326 5.96 -10.17 10.09
C LEU A 326 5.32 -8.89 10.64
N TRP A 327 4.01 -8.74 10.44
CA TRP A 327 3.24 -7.60 10.94
C TRP A 327 1.74 -7.88 10.82
N VAL A 328 0.96 -7.05 11.53
CA VAL A 328 -0.51 -7.01 11.48
C VAL A 328 -1.00 -5.58 11.35
N ALA A 329 -2.13 -5.37 10.67
CA ALA A 329 -2.85 -4.10 10.60
C ALA A 329 -4.37 -4.34 10.72
N PRO A 330 -5.10 -3.56 11.56
CA PRO A 330 -4.59 -2.55 12.50
C PRO A 330 -3.74 -3.18 13.63
N GLN A 331 -2.90 -2.37 14.26
CA GLN A 331 -2.02 -2.78 15.37
C GLN A 331 -2.68 -2.57 16.74
N LEU A 332 -3.78 -1.82 16.78
CA LEU A 332 -4.53 -1.53 17.99
C LEU A 332 -6.00 -1.90 17.78
N ILE A 333 -6.61 -2.46 18.81
CA ILE A 333 -8.04 -2.76 18.83
C ILE A 333 -8.65 -2.21 20.12
N HIS A 334 -9.90 -1.81 20.07
CA HIS A 334 -10.66 -1.45 21.27
C HIS A 334 -11.75 -2.49 21.44
N PRO A 335 -11.73 -3.30 22.52
CA PRO A 335 -12.86 -4.15 22.86
C PRO A 335 -14.15 -3.32 22.95
N GLY A 336 -15.22 -3.79 22.30
CA GLY A 336 -16.48 -3.04 22.16
C GLY A 336 -16.45 -1.91 21.11
N GLY A 337 -15.29 -1.59 20.53
CA GLY A 337 -15.14 -0.68 19.41
C GLY A 337 -15.58 -1.27 18.06
N PRO A 338 -15.57 -0.47 16.99
CA PRO A 338 -15.92 -0.96 15.66
C PRO A 338 -14.90 -2.00 15.17
N PRO A 339 -15.33 -2.99 14.36
CA PRO A 339 -14.39 -3.89 13.71
C PRO A 339 -13.51 -3.13 12.69
N PRO A 340 -12.32 -3.65 12.34
CA PRO A 340 -11.50 -3.08 11.27
C PRO A 340 -12.20 -3.17 9.90
N PRO A 341 -11.66 -2.52 8.85
CA PRO A 341 -12.21 -2.59 7.51
C PRO A 341 -12.56 -4.03 7.08
N ARG A 342 -13.85 -4.27 6.83
CA ARG A 342 -14.44 -5.57 6.44
C ARG A 342 -14.33 -6.68 7.49
N GLY A 343 -14.08 -6.34 8.75
CA GLY A 343 -13.93 -7.30 9.84
C GLY A 343 -12.72 -8.22 9.65
N ARG A 344 -11.63 -7.71 9.04
CA ARG A 344 -10.41 -8.47 8.79
C ARG A 344 -9.20 -7.80 9.45
N LEU A 345 -8.37 -8.62 10.06
CA LEU A 345 -6.97 -8.31 10.32
C LEU A 345 -6.19 -8.62 9.05
N LEU A 346 -5.29 -7.72 8.68
CA LEU A 346 -4.38 -7.88 7.55
C LEU A 346 -3.00 -8.23 8.10
N LEU A 347 -2.43 -9.33 7.63
CA LEU A 347 -1.14 -9.82 8.07
C LEU A 347 -0.23 -10.06 6.86
N TRP A 348 1.06 -10.12 7.15
CA TRP A 348 2.08 -10.57 6.20
C TRP A 348 2.91 -11.66 6.83
N THR A 349 3.36 -12.61 6.02
CA THR A 349 4.11 -13.77 6.50
C THR A 349 5.37 -14.01 5.69
N ALA A 350 6.41 -14.48 6.35
CA ALA A 350 7.63 -14.97 5.72
C ALA A 350 7.50 -16.43 5.22
N GLU A 351 6.47 -17.16 5.63
CA GLU A 351 6.31 -18.58 5.33
C GLU A 351 5.02 -18.90 4.61
N HIS A 352 5.08 -19.92 3.75
CA HIS A 352 3.88 -20.44 3.14
C HIS A 352 3.27 -21.56 3.98
N ARG A 353 2.01 -21.39 4.39
CA ARG A 353 1.19 -22.42 5.05
C ARG A 353 -0.08 -22.63 4.23
N ARG A 354 -0.31 -23.86 3.74
CA ARG A 354 -1.43 -24.19 2.84
C ARG A 354 -2.80 -24.03 3.51
N PHE A 355 -2.90 -24.53 4.75
CA PHE A 355 -4.11 -24.50 5.58
C PHE A 355 -3.74 -23.97 6.98
N PRO A 356 -3.45 -22.68 7.10
CA PRO A 356 -2.92 -22.10 8.33
C PRO A 356 -3.94 -22.20 9.48
N LEU A 357 -3.44 -22.45 10.69
CA LEU A 357 -4.22 -22.33 11.92
C LEU A 357 -3.74 -21.07 12.64
N VAL A 358 -4.50 -19.99 12.52
CA VAL A 358 -4.15 -18.76 13.22
C VAL A 358 -4.71 -18.82 14.63
N THR A 359 -3.87 -18.57 15.62
CA THR A 359 -4.26 -18.52 17.04
C THR A 359 -4.00 -17.12 17.57
N ALA A 360 -4.97 -16.56 18.28
CA ALA A 360 -4.81 -15.35 19.07
C ALA A 360 -4.73 -15.74 20.54
N ALA A 361 -3.66 -15.32 21.22
CA ALA A 361 -3.43 -15.58 22.63
C ALA A 361 -3.15 -14.27 23.39
N GLN A 362 -3.62 -14.18 24.62
CA GLN A 362 -3.43 -13.05 25.52
C GLN A 362 -3.15 -13.59 26.92
N ASP A 363 -2.09 -13.11 27.57
CA ASP A 363 -1.72 -13.52 28.93
C ASP A 363 -1.69 -15.05 29.13
N GLY A 364 -1.14 -15.76 28.14
CA GLY A 364 -1.03 -17.23 28.13
C GLY A 364 -2.33 -17.99 27.82
N ARG A 365 -3.45 -17.30 27.54
CA ARG A 365 -4.75 -17.90 27.22
C ARG A 365 -5.11 -17.68 25.76
N VAL A 366 -5.64 -18.72 25.11
CA VAL A 366 -6.17 -18.59 23.74
C VAL A 366 -7.50 -17.83 23.78
N VAL A 367 -7.55 -16.67 23.12
CA VAL A 367 -8.76 -15.84 23.00
C VAL A 367 -9.56 -16.17 21.73
N GLY A 368 -8.92 -16.80 20.73
CA GLY A 368 -9.58 -17.30 19.54
C GLY A 368 -8.64 -18.06 18.61
N SER A 369 -9.20 -18.95 17.79
CA SER A 369 -8.44 -19.63 16.74
C SER A 369 -9.29 -19.87 15.48
N ALA A 370 -8.64 -19.91 14.32
CA ALA A 370 -9.30 -20.18 13.05
C ALA A 370 -8.36 -20.90 12.08
N ARG A 371 -8.80 -22.06 11.59
CA ARG A 371 -8.20 -22.69 10.43
C ARG A 371 -8.77 -22.07 9.17
N LEU A 372 -7.91 -21.52 8.30
CA LEU A 372 -8.34 -20.82 7.10
C LEU A 372 -8.25 -21.71 5.86
N PRO A 373 -9.23 -21.63 4.93
CA PRO A 373 -9.23 -22.43 3.72
C PRO A 373 -8.33 -21.86 2.60
N TRP A 374 -7.72 -20.69 2.82
CA TRP A 374 -6.75 -20.09 1.91
C TRP A 374 -5.36 -20.06 2.55
N PRO A 375 -4.29 -20.13 1.74
CA PRO A 375 -2.93 -20.16 2.27
C PRO A 375 -2.51 -18.82 2.87
N ALA A 376 -1.67 -18.89 3.90
CA ALA A 376 -0.74 -17.81 4.21
C ALA A 376 0.45 -17.97 3.28
N ALA A 377 0.86 -16.91 2.57
CA ALA A 377 1.93 -16.98 1.58
C ALA A 377 2.74 -15.67 1.54
N PRO A 378 4.08 -15.74 1.44
CA PRO A 378 4.90 -14.56 1.22
C PRO A 378 4.54 -13.85 -0.08
N GLY A 379 4.68 -12.52 -0.09
CA GLY A 379 4.33 -11.70 -1.26
C GLY A 379 2.85 -11.34 -1.37
N ARG A 380 1.99 -11.88 -0.49
CA ARG A 380 0.54 -11.69 -0.54
C ARG A 380 -0.04 -11.30 0.81
N MET A 381 -1.00 -10.37 0.77
CA MET A 381 -1.80 -10.00 1.94
C MET A 381 -2.58 -11.20 2.51
N PHE A 382 -2.26 -11.59 3.74
CA PHE A 382 -2.93 -12.66 4.47
C PHE A 382 -4.07 -12.08 5.32
N ARG A 383 -5.30 -12.51 5.04
CA ARG A 383 -6.50 -11.94 5.68
C ARG A 383 -7.03 -12.90 6.72
N VAL A 384 -7.21 -12.40 7.93
CA VAL A 384 -7.63 -13.19 9.10
C VAL A 384 -8.92 -12.58 9.68
N PRO A 385 -9.92 -13.38 10.08
CA PRO A 385 -11.14 -12.86 10.71
C PRO A 385 -10.83 -12.06 11.99
N TYR A 386 -11.43 -10.87 12.13
CA TYR A 386 -11.34 -10.08 13.35
C TYR A 386 -11.98 -10.76 14.56
N SER A 387 -12.89 -11.72 14.35
CA SER A 387 -13.50 -12.50 15.42
C SER A 387 -12.50 -13.23 16.32
N LEU A 388 -11.27 -13.47 15.84
CA LEU A 388 -10.19 -14.08 16.64
C LEU A 388 -9.78 -13.26 17.86
N VAL A 389 -9.86 -11.94 17.76
CA VAL A 389 -9.37 -11.02 18.80
C VAL A 389 -10.52 -10.32 19.53
N ARG A 390 -11.77 -10.63 19.17
CA ARG A 390 -12.96 -9.95 19.73
C ARG A 390 -13.18 -10.27 21.21
N GLY A 391 -12.75 -11.45 21.66
CA GLY A 391 -12.85 -11.89 23.05
C GLY A 391 -11.68 -11.48 23.93
N ALA A 392 -10.76 -10.64 23.43
CA ALA A 392 -9.61 -10.19 24.21
C ALA A 392 -10.04 -9.28 25.37
N ASP A 393 -9.38 -9.47 26.51
CA ASP A 393 -9.58 -8.71 27.74
C ASP A 393 -9.06 -7.27 27.57
N PRO A 394 -9.90 -6.23 27.74
CA PRO A 394 -9.45 -4.84 27.69
C PRO A 394 -8.40 -4.47 28.75
N GLY A 395 -8.36 -5.19 29.88
CA GLY A 395 -7.39 -4.96 30.96
C GLY A 395 -6.13 -5.83 30.87
N GLY A 396 -6.05 -6.73 29.89
CA GLY A 396 -4.94 -7.67 29.72
C GLY A 396 -3.75 -7.10 28.95
N GLY A 397 -2.71 -7.93 28.81
CA GLY A 397 -1.54 -7.64 27.97
C GLY A 397 -1.84 -7.69 26.46
N PRO A 398 -0.83 -7.54 25.59
CA PRO A 398 -1.01 -7.62 24.14
C PRO A 398 -1.62 -8.95 23.67
N VAL A 399 -2.32 -8.91 22.54
CA VAL A 399 -2.84 -10.10 21.85
C VAL A 399 -1.82 -10.56 20.80
N HIS A 400 -1.26 -11.74 21.01
CA HIS A 400 -0.26 -12.34 20.13
C HIS A 400 -0.93 -13.25 19.10
N LEU A 401 -0.70 -12.98 17.83
CA LEU A 401 -1.14 -13.80 16.71
C LEU A 401 -0.02 -14.74 16.27
N THR A 402 -0.30 -16.04 16.22
CA THR A 402 0.62 -17.10 15.76
C THR A 402 0.01 -17.88 14.59
N LEU A 403 0.87 -18.53 13.79
CA LEU A 403 0.50 -19.22 12.52
C LEU A 403 0.64 -20.75 12.54
#